data_AF-A0A4U3B381-F1
#
_entry.id   AF-A0A4U3B381-F1
#
_cell.length_a   1.000
_cell.length_b   1.000
_cell.length_c   1.000
_cell.angle_alpha   90.00
_cell.angle_beta   90.00
_cell.angle_gamma   90.00
#
_symmetry.space_group_name_H-M   'P 1'
#
loop_
_entity.id
_entity.type
_entity.pdbx_description
1 polymer ?
#
loop_
_entity_poly.entity_id
_entity_poly.type
_entity_poly.pdbx_seq_one_letter_code
_entity_poly.pdbx_strand_id
1 'polypeptide(L)'
;MTQEIEIEFKNIVTEEEFDTLCKSFSIEVFTKQVNHYFETPGFSLKEAGSALRIRHKGETYTLTLKQPAEVGLLETHQIVTEDEARMMMKTNVIIPGAVMDQLHKLQIPVSTLTYMGSLTTERAETLFEGG
;
A
#
# COMPACT_ATOMS: atom_id res chain seq x y z
N MET A 1 10.42 -11.26 -0.72
CA MET A 1 10.17 -10.37 0.44
C MET A 1 11.22 -9.29 0.40
N THR A 2 10.81 -8.04 0.50
CA THR A 2 11.68 -6.86 0.44
C THR A 2 11.26 -5.85 1.49
N GLN A 3 12.24 -5.08 1.98
CA GLN A 3 12.01 -3.90 2.80
C GLN A 3 12.71 -2.70 2.15
N GLU A 4 12.05 -1.54 2.17
CA GLU A 4 12.58 -0.31 1.59
C GLU A 4 12.22 0.90 2.46
N ILE A 5 13.10 1.91 2.45
CA ILE A 5 12.80 3.22 3.00
C ILE A 5 12.24 4.08 1.88
N GLU A 6 10.96 4.46 2.00
CA GLU A 6 10.27 5.33 1.05
C GLU A 6 10.33 6.78 1.54
N ILE A 7 10.90 7.67 0.73
CA ILE A 7 10.81 9.13 0.90
C ILE A 7 9.91 9.64 -0.22
N GLU A 8 8.74 10.18 0.12
CA GLU A 8 7.70 10.52 -0.84
C GLU A 8 7.17 11.94 -0.60
N PHE A 9 7.04 12.72 -1.68
CA PHE A 9 6.36 14.01 -1.68
C PHE A 9 5.06 13.91 -2.46
N LYS A 10 3.99 14.50 -1.92
CA LYS A 10 2.65 14.46 -2.51
C LYS A 10 2.04 15.85 -2.57
N ASN A 11 1.43 16.15 -3.70
CA ASN A 11 0.58 17.32 -3.85
C ASN A 11 -0.74 16.90 -4.50
N ILE A 12 -1.86 17.34 -3.93
CA ILE A 12 -3.15 17.19 -4.60
C ILE A 12 -3.22 18.25 -5.71
N VAL A 13 -3.68 17.84 -6.88
CA VAL A 13 -3.83 18.70 -8.05
C VAL A 13 -5.26 18.64 -8.56
N THR A 14 -5.68 19.69 -9.24
CA THR A 14 -6.91 19.73 -10.02
C THR A 14 -6.77 18.88 -11.29
N GLU A 15 -7.90 18.60 -11.95
CA GLU A 15 -7.92 17.86 -13.23
C GLU A 15 -7.11 18.58 -14.31
N GLU A 16 -7.22 19.90 -14.42
CA GLU A 16 -6.47 20.71 -15.40
C GLU A 16 -4.96 20.65 -15.17
N GLU A 17 -4.52 20.74 -13.91
CA GLU A 17 -3.12 20.60 -13.54
C GLU A 17 -2.59 19.20 -13.83
N PHE A 18 -3.39 18.16 -13.54
CA PHE A 18 -3.04 16.77 -13.83
C PHE A 18 -2.85 16.55 -15.34
N ASP A 19 -3.77 17.03 -16.18
CA ASP A 19 -3.66 16.94 -17.64
C ASP A 19 -2.45 17.69 -18.18
N THR A 20 -2.16 18.86 -17.61
CA THR A 20 -0.99 19.67 -17.97
C THR A 20 0.31 18.94 -17.66
N LEU A 21 0.40 18.29 -16.50
CA LEU A 21 1.54 17.46 -16.12
C LEU A 21 1.69 16.27 -17.07
N CYS A 22 0.60 15.55 -17.36
CA CYS A 22 0.63 14.40 -18.26
C CYS A 22 1.16 14.79 -19.65
N LYS A 23 0.70 15.91 -20.21
CA LYS A 23 1.20 16.44 -21.49
C LYS A 23 2.68 16.82 -21.41
N SER A 24 3.09 17.52 -20.35
CA SER A 24 4.47 18.01 -20.19
C SER A 24 5.48 16.87 -20.09
N PHE A 25 5.10 15.76 -19.45
CA PHE A 25 5.93 14.57 -19.32
C PHE A 25 5.67 13.50 -20.40
N SER A 26 4.83 13.80 -21.40
CA SER A 26 4.45 12.86 -22.47
C SER A 26 3.93 11.51 -21.93
N ILE A 27 3.09 11.55 -20.90
CA ILE A 27 2.47 10.38 -20.29
C ILE A 27 1.28 9.93 -21.14
N GLU A 28 1.37 8.71 -21.68
CA GLU A 28 0.32 8.14 -22.55
C GLU A 28 -0.37 6.91 -21.95
N VAL A 29 0.33 6.16 -21.09
CA VAL A 29 -0.15 4.87 -20.58
C VAL A 29 -0.26 4.91 -19.07
N PHE A 30 -1.41 4.47 -18.58
CA PHE A 30 -1.68 4.27 -17.16
C PHE A 30 -1.85 2.78 -16.87
N THR A 31 -1.38 2.37 -15.70
CA THR A 31 -1.58 1.02 -15.18
C THR A 31 -2.56 1.05 -14.02
N LYS A 32 -3.62 0.25 -14.15
CA LYS A 32 -4.60 0.05 -13.09
C LYS A 32 -4.00 -0.75 -11.93
N GLN A 33 -4.31 -0.30 -10.71
CA GLN A 33 -4.07 -1.05 -9.49
C GLN A 33 -5.23 -0.86 -8.51
N VAL A 34 -5.49 -1.88 -7.70
CA VAL A 34 -6.49 -1.85 -6.63
C VAL A 34 -5.80 -2.10 -5.31
N ASN A 35 -6.00 -1.21 -4.33
CA ASN A 35 -5.46 -1.35 -2.98
C ASN A 35 -6.60 -1.73 -2.03
N HIS A 36 -6.47 -2.86 -1.34
CA HIS A 36 -7.41 -3.40 -0.37
C HIS A 36 -6.89 -3.16 1.04
N TYR A 37 -7.55 -2.29 1.80
CA TYR A 37 -7.04 -1.82 3.09
C TYR A 37 -7.61 -2.60 4.26
N PHE A 38 -6.78 -2.75 5.29
CA PHE A 38 -7.12 -3.38 6.56
C PHE A 38 -6.89 -2.41 7.71
N GLU A 39 -7.73 -2.48 8.73
CA GLU A 39 -7.60 -1.68 9.95
C GLU A 39 -8.34 -2.38 11.11
N THR A 40 -8.06 -1.96 12.33
CA THR A 40 -8.79 -2.40 13.53
C THR A 40 -9.97 -1.46 13.82
N PRO A 41 -11.02 -1.90 14.54
CA PRO A 41 -12.10 -1.00 14.96
C PRO A 41 -11.62 0.22 15.76
N GLY A 42 -10.48 0.11 16.45
CA GLY A 42 -9.85 1.18 17.22
C GLY A 42 -8.85 2.02 16.44
N PHE A 43 -8.70 1.84 15.13
CA PHE A 43 -7.74 2.58 14.29
C PHE A 43 -6.28 2.43 14.74
N SER A 44 -5.88 1.24 15.18
CA SER A 44 -4.56 1.00 15.76
C SER A 44 -3.42 1.22 14.76
N LEU A 45 -3.61 0.90 13.47
CA LEU A 45 -2.58 1.19 12.46
C LEU A 45 -2.41 2.70 12.27
N LYS A 46 -3.52 3.43 12.15
CA LYS A 46 -3.51 4.90 12.08
C LYS A 46 -2.83 5.53 13.29
N GLU A 47 -3.13 5.09 14.51
CA GLU A 47 -2.49 5.58 15.73
C GLU A 47 -0.97 5.32 15.74
N ALA A 48 -0.54 4.20 15.16
CA ALA A 48 0.87 3.87 14.96
C ALA A 48 1.50 4.57 13.73
N GLY A 49 0.81 5.51 13.07
CA GLY A 49 1.29 6.17 11.85
C GLY A 49 1.53 5.20 10.69
N SER A 50 0.84 4.07 10.68
CA SER A 50 1.06 2.93 9.80
C SER A 50 -0.17 2.65 8.92
N ALA A 51 0.04 1.90 7.84
CA ALA A 51 -1.04 1.47 6.95
C ALA A 51 -0.79 0.07 6.41
N LEU A 52 -1.83 -0.76 6.38
CA LEU A 52 -1.78 -2.12 5.86
C LEU A 52 -2.69 -2.26 4.64
N ARG A 53 -2.15 -2.83 3.55
CA ARG A 53 -2.94 -3.13 2.35
C ARG A 53 -2.48 -4.38 1.64
N ILE A 54 -3.37 -4.96 0.85
CA ILE A 54 -3.03 -5.85 -0.26
C ILE A 54 -3.22 -5.05 -1.56
N ARG A 55 -2.17 -4.93 -2.36
CA ARG A 55 -2.25 -4.32 -3.70
C ARG A 55 -2.40 -5.41 -4.75
N HIS A 56 -3.35 -5.24 -5.66
CA HIS A 56 -3.51 -6.01 -6.88
C HIS A 56 -3.11 -5.14 -8.09
N LYS A 57 -2.09 -5.56 -8.85
CA LYS A 57 -1.58 -4.88 -10.06
C LYS A 57 -1.17 -5.92 -11.09
N GLY A 58 -1.79 -5.90 -12.27
CA GLY A 58 -1.66 -7.01 -13.23
C GLY A 58 -2.09 -8.32 -12.58
N GLU A 59 -1.31 -9.39 -12.72
CA GLU A 59 -1.57 -10.69 -12.09
C GLU A 59 -0.93 -10.83 -10.68
N THR A 60 -0.41 -9.74 -10.11
CA THR A 60 0.36 -9.78 -8.86
C THR A 60 -0.43 -9.22 -7.69
N TYR A 61 -0.41 -9.95 -6.57
CA TYR A 61 -0.91 -9.50 -5.27
C TYR A 61 0.27 -9.31 -4.29
N THR A 62 0.31 -8.14 -3.66
CA THR A 62 1.37 -7.79 -2.70
C THR A 62 0.75 -7.26 -1.41
N LEU A 63 0.92 -8.00 -0.32
CA LEU A 63 0.66 -7.53 1.04
C LEU A 63 1.78 -6.54 1.42
N THR A 64 1.41 -5.36 1.89
CA THR A 64 2.35 -4.28 2.22
C THR A 64 1.94 -3.61 3.53
N LEU A 65 2.89 -3.50 4.45
CA LEU A 65 2.80 -2.63 5.62
C LEU A 65 3.72 -1.43 5.41
N LYS A 66 3.18 -0.23 5.52
CA LYS A 66 3.94 1.02 5.66
C LYS A 66 3.95 1.40 7.14
N GLN A 67 5.11 1.75 7.69
CA GLN A 67 5.25 2.17 9.08
C GLN A 67 6.30 3.29 9.23
N PRO A 68 6.26 4.09 10.32
CA PRO A 68 7.26 5.13 10.56
C PRO A 68 8.69 4.58 10.65
N ALA A 69 9.64 5.36 10.13
CA ALA A 69 11.09 5.15 10.26
C ALA A 69 11.77 6.46 10.70
N GLU A 70 13.08 6.44 10.99
CA GLU A 70 13.83 7.67 11.32
C GLU A 70 13.75 8.73 10.21
N VAL A 71 13.73 8.27 8.95
CA VAL A 71 13.51 9.09 7.76
C VAL A 71 12.51 8.37 6.87
N GLY A 72 11.48 9.08 6.39
CA GLY A 72 10.46 8.51 5.51
C GLY A 72 9.60 7.44 6.18
N LEU A 73 9.21 6.43 5.40
CA LEU A 73 8.48 5.25 5.87
C LEU A 73 9.27 3.98 5.58
N LEU A 74 9.24 3.03 6.51
CA LEU A 74 9.65 1.66 6.22
C LEU A 74 8.47 0.93 5.59
N GLU A 75 8.67 0.42 4.37
CA GLU A 75 7.74 -0.49 3.74
C GLU A 75 8.23 -1.93 3.84
N THR A 76 7.32 -2.85 4.15
CA THR A 76 7.58 -4.29 4.13
C THR A 76 6.63 -4.94 3.13
N HIS A 77 7.20 -5.58 2.11
CA HIS A 77 6.44 -6.21 1.03
C HIS A 77 6.53 -7.73 1.08
N GLN A 78 5.36 -8.35 0.96
CA GLN A 78 5.19 -9.79 0.87
C GLN A 78 4.28 -10.10 -0.32
N ILE A 79 4.86 -10.74 -1.35
CA ILE A 79 4.07 -11.27 -2.47
C ILE A 79 3.19 -12.39 -1.92
N VAL A 80 1.93 -12.39 -2.34
CA VAL A 80 0.94 -13.40 -1.96
C VAL A 80 0.26 -13.91 -3.22
N THR A 81 -0.28 -15.12 -3.13
CA THR A 81 -1.13 -15.68 -4.18
C THR A 81 -2.50 -14.99 -4.18
N GLU A 82 -3.23 -15.11 -5.29
CA GLU A 82 -4.61 -14.65 -5.37
C GLU A 82 -5.49 -15.30 -4.29
N ASP A 83 -5.33 -16.61 -4.05
CA ASP A 83 -6.09 -17.35 -3.05
C ASP A 83 -5.82 -16.85 -1.62
N GLU A 84 -4.55 -16.59 -1.28
CA GLU A 84 -4.18 -15.98 0.01
C GLU A 84 -4.77 -14.58 0.15
N ALA A 85 -4.72 -13.75 -0.90
CA ALA A 85 -5.32 -12.43 -0.88
C ALA A 85 -6.84 -12.49 -0.65
N ARG A 86 -7.54 -13.36 -1.38
CA ARG A 86 -8.99 -13.60 -1.24
C ARG A 86 -9.33 -14.13 0.15
N MET A 87 -8.52 -15.05 0.68
CA MET A 87 -8.67 -15.58 2.03
C MET A 87 -8.57 -14.47 3.08
N MET A 88 -7.52 -13.64 3.03
CA MET A 88 -7.35 -12.51 3.95
C MET A 88 -8.52 -11.53 3.89
N MET A 89 -8.95 -11.13 2.69
CA MET A 89 -10.08 -10.20 2.52
C MET A 89 -11.42 -10.77 3.00
N LYS A 90 -11.63 -12.09 2.89
CA LYS A 90 -12.88 -12.75 3.29
C LYS A 90 -12.93 -13.06 4.79
N THR A 91 -11.79 -13.44 5.37
CA THR A 91 -11.73 -13.99 6.73
C THR A 91 -11.11 -13.03 7.74
N ASN A 92 -10.52 -11.93 7.28
CA ASN A 92 -9.80 -10.96 8.09
C ASN A 92 -8.54 -11.52 8.79
N VAL A 93 -8.13 -12.74 8.45
CA VAL A 93 -6.93 -13.37 9.01
C VAL A 93 -5.73 -13.06 8.12
N ILE A 94 -4.79 -12.26 8.61
CA ILE A 94 -3.54 -11.97 7.90
C ILE A 94 -2.65 -13.22 7.90
N ILE A 95 -2.01 -13.50 6.76
CA ILE A 95 -1.11 -14.66 6.62
C ILE A 95 0.20 -14.45 7.41
N PRO A 96 0.87 -15.53 7.85
CA PRO A 96 2.20 -15.43 8.46
C PRO A 96 3.26 -14.91 7.47
N GLY A 97 4.34 -14.36 7.99
CA GLY A 97 5.47 -13.85 7.22
C GLY A 97 5.96 -12.49 7.71
N ALA A 98 6.78 -11.83 6.91
CA ALA A 98 7.46 -10.60 7.30
C ALA A 98 6.51 -9.47 7.69
N VAL A 99 5.36 -9.36 7.02
CA VAL A 99 4.36 -8.34 7.36
C VAL A 99 3.72 -8.64 8.72
N MET A 100 3.39 -9.90 9.01
CA MET A 100 2.89 -10.34 10.30
C MET A 100 3.89 -10.04 11.42
N ASP A 101 5.16 -10.34 11.21
CA ASP A 101 6.22 -10.09 12.20
C ASP A 101 6.35 -8.61 12.53
N GLN A 102 6.23 -7.73 11.53
CA GLN A 102 6.27 -6.27 11.74
C GLN A 102 5.02 -5.77 12.46
N LEU A 103 3.83 -6.29 12.16
CA LEU A 103 2.59 -5.96 12.87
C LEU A 103 2.70 -6.32 14.37
N HIS A 104 3.29 -7.47 14.70
CA HIS A 104 3.55 -7.87 16.08
C HIS A 104 4.55 -6.94 16.77
N LYS A 105 5.64 -6.54 16.09
CA LYS A 105 6.61 -5.57 16.65
C LYS A 105 5.97 -4.21 16.94
N LEU A 106 5.01 -3.78 16.13
CA LEU A 106 4.20 -2.58 16.33
C LEU A 106 3.10 -2.75 17.39
N GLN A 107 2.98 -3.95 17.99
CA GLN A 107 1.94 -4.28 18.98
C GLN A 107 0.51 -4.10 18.43
N ILE A 108 0.32 -4.26 17.12
CA ILE A 108 -1.01 -4.21 16.51
C ILE A 108 -1.79 -5.47 16.92
N PRO A 109 -3.05 -5.33 17.39
CA PRO A 109 -3.89 -6.48 17.71
C PRO A 109 -4.38 -7.17 16.43
N VAL A 110 -3.54 -7.97 15.80
CA VAL A 110 -3.76 -8.59 14.48
C VAL A 110 -5.09 -9.33 14.38
N SER A 111 -5.53 -10.00 15.45
CA SER A 111 -6.82 -10.71 15.49
C SER A 111 -8.06 -9.81 15.33
N THR A 112 -7.88 -8.49 15.44
CA THR A 112 -8.94 -7.48 15.28
C THR A 112 -8.84 -6.71 13.96
N LEU A 113 -7.81 -6.96 13.14
CA LEU A 113 -7.75 -6.40 11.81
C LEU A 113 -8.94 -6.88 11.00
N THR A 114 -9.53 -5.99 10.21
CA THR A 114 -10.64 -6.28 9.32
C THR A 114 -10.43 -5.60 7.99
N TYR A 115 -10.90 -6.23 6.92
CA TYR A 115 -10.94 -5.62 5.61
C TYR A 115 -11.94 -4.45 5.60
N MET A 116 -11.43 -3.24 5.33
CA MET A 116 -12.22 -2.01 5.40
C MET A 116 -12.75 -1.54 4.04
N GLY A 117 -12.15 -2.02 2.95
CA GLY A 117 -12.55 -1.63 1.60
C GLY A 117 -11.38 -1.45 0.66
N SER A 118 -11.68 -0.95 -0.54
CA SER A 118 -10.72 -0.86 -1.64
C SER A 118 -10.73 0.51 -2.32
N LEU A 119 -9.55 0.90 -2.83
CA LEU A 119 -9.38 2.08 -3.67
C LEU A 119 -8.70 1.67 -4.98
N THR A 120 -9.29 2.08 -6.10
CA THR A 120 -8.71 1.90 -7.44
C THR A 120 -7.88 3.14 -7.81
N THR A 121 -6.73 2.93 -8.44
CA THR A 121 -5.88 4.00 -8.97
C THR A 121 -5.43 3.63 -10.38
N GLU A 122 -5.59 4.56 -11.31
CA GLU A 122 -4.87 4.54 -12.59
C GLU A 122 -3.56 5.30 -12.39
N ARG A 123 -2.42 4.66 -12.62
CA ARG A 123 -1.09 5.22 -12.29
C ARG A 123 -0.15 5.22 -13.49
N ALA A 124 0.52 6.35 -13.69
CA ALA A 124 1.71 6.48 -14.51
C ALA A 124 2.91 6.88 -13.64
N GLU A 125 4.10 6.48 -14.04
CA GLU A 125 5.37 6.76 -13.37
C GLU A 125 6.41 7.11 -14.45
N THR A 126 7.27 8.10 -14.19
CA THR A 126 8.41 8.48 -15.04
C THR A 126 9.57 8.92 -14.16
N LEU A 127 10.81 8.72 -14.61
CA LEU A 127 12.00 9.14 -13.86
C LEU A 127 12.16 10.67 -13.94
N PHE A 128 12.48 11.31 -12.81
CA PHE A 128 12.70 12.75 -12.76
C PHE A 128 13.78 13.13 -11.73
N GLU A 129 14.85 13.79 -12.18
CA GLU A 129 15.92 14.32 -11.32
C GLU A 129 16.51 13.30 -10.30
N GLY A 130 16.64 12.03 -10.72
CA GLY A 130 17.21 10.97 -9.89
C GLY A 130 16.25 10.26 -8.94
N GLY A 131 14.94 10.50 -9.07
CA GLY A 131 13.85 9.72 -8.45
C GLY A 131 12.79 9.31 -9.45
#